data_AF-A0AAV5W1C5-F1
#
_entry.id   AF-A0AAV5W1C5-F1
#
_cell.length_a   1.000
_cell.length_b   1.000
_cell.length_c   1.000
_cell.angle_alpha   90.00
_cell.angle_beta   90.00
_cell.angle_gamma   90.00
#
_symmetry.space_group_name_H-M   'P 1'
#
loop_
_entity.id
_entity.type
_entity.pdbx_description
1 polymer ?
#
loop_
_entity_poly.entity_id
_entity_poly.type
_entity_poly.pdbx_seq_one_letter_code
_entity_poly.pdbx_strand_id
1 'polypeptide(L)'
;MSTSASPHFPSDVHPFDIDYLPAAIRNLLTMCPGFISVIMLFSIIQRNRNMFTNYKLTVVFLTFGGFTLAVPIISFNIFMVTVIPMKPQFLISTLVCSMIKQFCAATMNSSFAIASSISLLRYLLVMSGREYGWKVLIGVYFALSAPLYIYFVLALCIGNIEENDECPYFIEINWSYRPLLYFGYLSLVILLADFCNIRVLLFVLSHRRRLIKQGLSGLSGGRQFSRRERDQFHLSIGLLVQSITVTITFGSTILFMLLFSYGVKIPNWLSTITNTLSSLSTLLNPLACAIFIRPFRVEMAKSLLLNK
;
A
#
# COMPACT_ATOMS: atom_id res chain seq x y z
N MET A 1 4.97 -13.37 -43.36
CA MET A 1 3.99 -12.35 -43.80
C MET A 1 3.65 -11.51 -42.60
N SER A 2 4.31 -10.35 -42.49
CA SER A 2 4.09 -9.35 -41.45
C SER A 2 2.86 -8.54 -41.81
N THR A 3 1.73 -8.83 -41.16
CA THR A 3 0.58 -7.93 -41.16
C THR A 3 1.00 -6.66 -40.42
N SER A 4 1.20 -5.59 -41.18
CA SER A 4 1.31 -4.23 -40.68
C SER A 4 0.01 -3.88 -39.95
N ALA A 5 0.02 -3.98 -38.62
CA ALA A 5 -1.01 -3.38 -37.80
C ALA A 5 -1.03 -1.87 -38.10
N SER A 6 -2.16 -1.38 -38.58
CA SER A 6 -2.43 0.05 -38.72
C SER A 6 -2.13 0.76 -37.40
N PRO A 7 -1.51 1.96 -37.41
CA PRO A 7 -1.30 2.70 -36.18
C PRO A 7 -2.67 3.09 -35.62
N HIS A 8 -3.10 2.41 -34.54
CA HIS A 8 -4.26 2.79 -33.77
C HIS A 8 -4.04 4.22 -33.26
N PHE A 9 -4.93 5.14 -33.60
CA PHE A 9 -4.81 6.50 -33.12
C PHE A 9 -5.17 6.52 -31.62
N PRO A 10 -4.50 7.32 -30.78
CA PRO A 10 -4.81 7.42 -29.34
C PRO A 10 -6.25 7.92 -29.05
N SER A 11 -6.96 8.35 -30.09
CA SER A 11 -8.36 8.80 -30.08
C SER A 11 -9.38 7.70 -30.42
N ASP A 12 -8.93 6.50 -30.78
CA ASP A 12 -9.82 5.39 -31.09
C ASP A 12 -10.64 5.01 -29.86
N VAL A 13 -11.94 4.82 -30.06
CA VAL A 13 -12.92 4.59 -29.00
C VAL A 13 -13.36 3.12 -29.04
N HIS A 14 -13.27 2.44 -27.91
CA HIS A 14 -13.52 1.01 -27.80
C HIS A 14 -14.51 0.73 -26.67
N PRO A 15 -15.34 -0.33 -26.82
CA PRO A 15 -16.14 -0.80 -25.70
C PRO A 15 -15.22 -1.39 -24.63
N PHE A 16 -15.60 -1.25 -23.36
CA PHE A 16 -14.94 -1.97 -22.27
C PHE A 16 -15.11 -3.49 -22.43
N ASP A 17 -14.06 -4.22 -22.04
CA ASP A 17 -14.09 -5.68 -22.03
C ASP A 17 -15.06 -6.19 -20.94
N ILE A 18 -16.04 -6.99 -21.36
CA ILE A 18 -17.03 -7.61 -20.47
C ILE A 18 -16.33 -8.62 -19.54
N ASP A 19 -15.25 -9.26 -20.01
CA ASP A 19 -14.56 -10.31 -19.27
C ASP A 19 -13.84 -9.78 -18.02
N TYR A 20 -13.69 -8.45 -17.90
CA TYR A 20 -13.13 -7.80 -16.72
C TYR A 20 -14.13 -7.67 -15.54
N LEU A 21 -15.44 -7.76 -15.78
CA LEU A 21 -16.46 -7.56 -14.75
C LEU A 21 -16.27 -8.44 -13.49
N PRO A 22 -16.00 -9.76 -13.60
CA PRO A 22 -15.76 -10.61 -12.43
C PRO A 22 -14.52 -10.17 -11.63
N ALA A 23 -13.47 -9.69 -12.30
CA ALA A 23 -12.27 -9.19 -11.65
C ALA A 23 -12.55 -7.89 -10.88
N ALA A 24 -13.32 -6.97 -11.46
CA ALA A 24 -13.74 -5.73 -10.80
C ALA A 24 -14.57 -5.99 -9.53
N ILE A 25 -15.55 -6.91 -9.60
CA ILE A 25 -16.35 -7.32 -8.43
C ILE A 25 -15.46 -7.94 -7.35
N ARG A 26 -14.57 -8.86 -7.72
CA ARG A 26 -13.62 -9.48 -6.78
C ARG A 26 -12.76 -8.44 -6.10
N ASN A 27 -12.16 -7.53 -6.87
CA ASN A 27 -11.31 -6.47 -6.34
C ASN A 27 -12.10 -5.58 -5.35
N LEU A 28 -13.32 -5.17 -5.71
CA LEU A 28 -14.17 -4.37 -4.82
C LEU A 28 -14.50 -5.11 -3.52
N LEU A 29 -14.92 -6.37 -3.59
CA LEU A 29 -15.23 -7.20 -2.42
C LEU A 29 -14.01 -7.40 -1.52
N THR A 30 -12.83 -7.59 -2.10
CA THR A 30 -11.57 -7.71 -1.34
C THR A 30 -11.17 -6.40 -0.65
N MET A 31 -11.68 -5.26 -1.13
CA MET A 31 -11.42 -3.96 -0.52
C MET A 31 -12.38 -3.61 0.64
N CYS A 32 -13.55 -4.25 0.72
CA CYS A 32 -14.54 -4.00 1.78
C CYS A 32 -14.02 -4.17 3.22
N PRO A 33 -13.24 -5.22 3.58
CA PRO A 33 -12.66 -5.34 4.92
C PRO A 33 -11.79 -4.15 5.31
N GLY A 34 -11.10 -3.56 4.33
CA GLY A 34 -10.30 -2.37 4.53
C GLY A 34 -11.10 -1.14 4.87
N PHE A 35 -12.21 -0.91 4.16
CA PHE A 35 -13.16 0.16 4.48
C PHE A 35 -13.67 0.05 5.91
N ILE A 36 -14.10 -1.14 6.32
CA ILE A 36 -14.57 -1.40 7.68
C ILE A 36 -13.46 -1.04 8.69
N SER A 37 -12.22 -1.40 8.37
CA SER A 37 -11.08 -1.14 9.24
C SER A 37 -10.73 0.35 9.36
N VAL A 38 -10.84 1.12 8.27
CA VAL A 38 -10.66 2.58 8.27
C VAL A 38 -11.76 3.27 9.08
N ILE A 39 -13.02 2.87 8.86
CA ILE A 39 -14.18 3.40 9.62
C ILE A 39 -14.01 3.11 11.11
N MET A 40 -13.65 1.88 11.47
CA MET A 40 -13.39 1.49 12.85
C MET A 40 -12.28 2.33 13.49
N LEU A 41 -11.16 2.52 12.80
CA LEU A 41 -10.05 3.34 13.29
C LEU A 41 -10.48 4.81 13.47
N PHE A 42 -11.26 5.34 12.52
CA PHE A 42 -11.81 6.68 12.59
C PHE A 42 -12.73 6.86 13.81
N SER A 43 -13.66 5.93 14.05
CA SER A 43 -14.54 5.96 15.24
C SER A 43 -13.74 5.91 16.55
N ILE A 44 -12.69 5.08 16.59
CA ILE A 44 -11.78 4.99 17.74
C ILE A 44 -11.06 6.33 18.00
N ILE A 45 -10.59 6.99 16.94
CA ILE A 45 -9.91 8.29 17.04
C ILE A 45 -10.88 9.40 17.48
N GLN A 46 -12.10 9.42 16.94
CA GLN A 46 -13.12 10.39 17.35
C GLN A 46 -13.44 10.29 18.83
N ARG A 47 -13.52 9.07 19.36
CA ARG A 47 -13.80 8.80 20.77
C ARG A 47 -12.66 9.22 21.69
N ASN A 48 -11.40 9.07 21.27
CA ASN A 48 -10.24 9.44 22.07
C ASN A 48 -9.23 10.26 21.25
N ARG A 49 -9.44 11.60 21.26
CA ARG A 49 -8.60 12.57 20.54
C ARG A 49 -7.12 12.52 20.93
N ASN A 50 -6.77 12.04 22.13
CA ASN A 50 -5.37 11.91 22.53
C ASN A 50 -4.61 10.88 21.67
N MET A 51 -5.31 9.88 21.12
CA MET A 51 -4.69 8.92 20.21
C MET A 51 -4.32 9.54 18.87
N PHE A 52 -5.09 10.51 18.38
CA PHE A 52 -4.71 11.28 17.20
C PHE A 52 -3.37 11.99 17.44
N THR A 53 -3.26 12.75 18.54
CA THR A 53 -2.03 13.52 18.82
C THR A 53 -0.80 12.64 18.93
N ASN A 54 -0.92 11.48 19.60
CA ASN A 54 0.20 10.57 19.85
C ASN A 54 0.59 9.71 18.63
N TYR A 55 -0.35 9.41 17.73
CA TYR A 55 -0.12 8.50 16.60
C TYR A 55 -0.35 9.16 15.22
N LYS A 56 -0.48 10.49 15.15
CA LYS A 56 -0.78 11.22 13.90
C LYS A 56 0.21 10.92 12.78
N LEU A 57 1.51 10.87 13.10
CA LEU A 57 2.58 10.65 12.11
C LEU A 57 2.80 9.19 11.72
N THR A 58 2.22 8.25 12.47
CA THR A 58 2.39 6.82 12.24
C THR A 58 1.07 6.22 11.78
N VAL A 59 0.23 5.78 12.71
CA VAL A 59 -0.99 5.02 12.42
C VAL A 59 -2.00 5.83 11.61
N VAL A 60 -2.21 7.10 11.97
CA VAL A 60 -3.21 7.94 11.29
C VAL A 60 -2.75 8.28 9.88
N PHE A 61 -1.53 8.80 9.70
CA PHE A 61 -1.00 9.14 8.38
C PHE A 61 -0.95 7.92 7.46
N LEU A 62 -0.55 6.75 7.99
CA LEU A 62 -0.52 5.50 7.24
C LEU A 62 -1.91 5.05 6.80
N THR A 63 -2.88 5.10 7.71
CA THR A 63 -4.25 4.61 7.45
C THR A 63 -5.00 5.55 6.52
N PHE A 64 -5.10 6.83 6.87
CA PHE A 64 -5.86 7.79 6.07
C PHE A 64 -5.12 8.16 4.79
N GLY A 65 -3.79 8.33 4.83
CA GLY A 65 -3.01 8.57 3.62
C GLY A 65 -3.07 7.39 2.66
N GLY A 66 -2.89 6.16 3.15
CA GLY A 66 -3.03 4.95 2.34
C GLY A 66 -4.44 4.79 1.76
N PHE A 67 -5.48 5.05 2.57
CA PHE A 67 -6.86 5.01 2.12
C PHE A 67 -7.17 6.07 1.05
N THR A 68 -6.76 7.33 1.26
CA THR A 68 -6.94 8.42 0.27
C THR A 68 -6.30 8.06 -1.07
N LEU A 69 -5.13 7.43 -1.06
CA LEU A 69 -4.45 6.97 -2.28
C LEU A 69 -5.11 5.75 -2.93
N ALA A 70 -5.91 4.99 -2.17
CA ALA A 70 -6.70 3.87 -2.69
C ALA A 70 -8.07 4.32 -3.25
N VAL A 71 -8.56 5.53 -2.93
CA VAL A 71 -9.85 6.03 -3.43
C VAL A 71 -9.95 5.96 -4.96
N PRO A 72 -8.95 6.39 -5.76
CA PRO A 72 -9.03 6.32 -7.23
C PRO A 72 -9.31 4.91 -7.76
N ILE A 73 -8.59 3.89 -7.26
CA ILE A 73 -8.79 2.51 -7.70
C ILE A 73 -10.15 1.96 -7.25
N ILE A 74 -10.65 2.37 -6.07
CA ILE A 74 -11.98 1.98 -5.62
C ILE A 74 -13.06 2.60 -6.51
N SER A 75 -12.97 3.91 -6.76
CA SER A 75 -13.89 4.62 -7.64
C SER A 75 -13.89 4.02 -9.04
N PHE A 76 -12.71 3.65 -9.56
CA PHE A 76 -12.58 2.96 -10.83
C PHE A 76 -13.29 1.60 -10.83
N ASN A 77 -13.06 0.74 -9.83
CA ASN A 77 -13.74 -0.55 -9.76
C ASN A 77 -15.27 -0.41 -9.62
N ILE A 78 -15.75 0.56 -8.84
CA ILE A 78 -17.19 0.87 -8.73
C ILE A 78 -17.74 1.30 -10.10
N PHE A 79 -17.05 2.22 -10.78
CA PHE A 79 -17.42 2.66 -12.12
C PHE A 79 -17.53 1.47 -13.08
N MET A 80 -16.52 0.59 -13.12
CA MET A 80 -16.51 -0.59 -13.97
C MET A 80 -17.69 -1.54 -13.67
N VAL A 81 -17.97 -1.83 -12.39
CA VAL A 81 -19.10 -2.68 -12.00
C VAL A 81 -20.45 -2.08 -12.37
N THR A 82 -20.60 -0.76 -12.28
CA THR A 82 -21.87 -0.07 -12.57
C THR A 82 -22.11 0.15 -14.07
N VAL A 83 -21.05 0.43 -14.85
CA VAL A 83 -21.16 0.90 -16.24
C VAL A 83 -21.05 -0.24 -17.25
N ILE A 84 -20.19 -1.25 -17.03
CA ILE A 84 -20.04 -2.40 -17.95
C ILE A 84 -21.39 -3.10 -18.25
N PRO A 85 -22.31 -3.29 -17.28
CA PRO A 85 -23.59 -3.94 -17.54
C PRO A 85 -24.61 -3.07 -18.31
N MET A 86 -24.37 -1.76 -18.44
CA MET A 86 -25.30 -0.85 -19.11
C MET A 86 -25.24 -1.00 -20.63
N LYS A 87 -26.40 -1.03 -21.29
CA LYS A 87 -26.51 -1.03 -22.76
C LYS A 87 -26.95 0.36 -23.27
N PRO A 88 -26.39 0.86 -24.40
CA PRO A 88 -25.28 0.30 -25.18
C PRO A 88 -23.94 0.41 -24.42
N GLN A 89 -22.99 -0.49 -24.74
CA GLN A 89 -21.67 -0.56 -24.10
C GLN A 89 -21.00 0.82 -24.05
N PHE A 90 -20.47 1.19 -22.89
CA PHE A 90 -19.77 2.45 -22.73
C PHE A 90 -18.48 2.44 -23.55
N LEU A 91 -18.36 3.44 -24.42
CA LEU A 91 -17.26 3.64 -25.33
C LEU A 91 -16.22 4.58 -24.68
N ILE A 92 -14.97 4.13 -24.55
CA ILE A 92 -13.87 4.90 -23.96
C ILE A 92 -12.69 5.01 -24.93
N SER A 93 -12.05 6.17 -24.98
CA SER A 93 -10.84 6.33 -25.78
C SER A 93 -9.62 5.72 -25.09
N THR A 94 -8.68 5.21 -25.90
CA THR A 94 -7.42 4.62 -25.42
C THR A 94 -6.65 5.58 -24.50
N LEU A 95 -6.58 6.86 -24.85
CA LEU A 95 -5.92 7.88 -24.02
C LEU A 95 -6.57 8.03 -22.64
N VAL A 96 -7.90 8.12 -22.58
CA VAL A 96 -8.63 8.33 -21.32
C VAL A 96 -8.53 7.09 -20.45
N CYS A 97 -8.71 5.89 -21.02
CA CYS A 97 -8.55 4.64 -20.27
C CYS A 97 -7.12 4.52 -19.71
N SER A 98 -6.11 4.87 -20.51
CA SER A 98 -4.71 4.87 -20.09
C SER A 98 -4.43 5.85 -18.97
N MET A 99 -4.94 7.08 -19.07
CA MET A 99 -4.80 8.08 -18.01
C MET A 99 -5.42 7.59 -16.69
N ILE A 100 -6.65 7.07 -16.74
CA ILE A 100 -7.35 6.58 -15.55
C ILE A 100 -6.60 5.41 -14.92
N LYS A 101 -6.23 4.40 -15.71
CA LYS A 101 -5.55 3.20 -15.22
C LYS A 101 -4.16 3.53 -14.66
N GLN A 102 -3.35 4.32 -15.38
CA GLN A 102 -2.04 4.74 -14.88
C GLN A 102 -2.16 5.58 -13.61
N PHE A 103 -3.16 6.47 -13.53
CA PHE A 103 -3.39 7.27 -12.34
C PHE A 103 -3.73 6.37 -11.14
N CYS A 104 -4.64 5.40 -11.31
CA CYS A 104 -4.97 4.43 -10.27
C CYS A 104 -3.76 3.60 -9.83
N ALA A 105 -2.93 3.15 -10.78
CA ALA A 105 -1.72 2.40 -10.48
C ALA A 105 -0.69 3.25 -9.73
N ALA A 106 -0.46 4.50 -10.18
CA ALA A 106 0.48 5.42 -9.54
C ALA A 106 0.05 5.76 -8.11
N THR A 107 -1.23 6.06 -7.86
CA THR A 107 -1.71 6.36 -6.52
C THR A 107 -1.66 5.14 -5.62
N MET A 108 -2.13 3.97 -6.09
CA MET A 108 -2.08 2.73 -5.32
C MET A 108 -0.64 2.36 -4.94
N ASN A 109 0.29 2.41 -5.89
CA ASN A 109 1.69 2.07 -5.64
C ASN A 109 2.41 3.12 -4.77
N SER A 110 2.01 4.40 -4.84
CA SER A 110 2.53 5.43 -3.93
C SER A 110 2.14 5.19 -2.47
N SER A 111 1.13 4.37 -2.18
CA SER A 111 0.79 3.99 -0.80
C SER A 111 1.93 3.23 -0.10
N PHE A 112 2.75 2.48 -0.84
CA PHE A 112 3.95 1.81 -0.30
C PHE A 112 5.04 2.81 0.10
N ALA A 113 5.12 3.95 -0.60
CA ALA A 113 6.01 5.04 -0.24
C ALA A 113 5.62 5.66 1.11
N ILE A 114 4.34 5.71 1.47
CA ILE A 114 3.89 6.17 2.81
C ILE A 114 4.46 5.27 3.91
N ALA A 115 4.25 3.94 3.78
CA ALA A 115 4.74 2.98 4.77
C ALA A 115 6.26 3.07 4.93
N SER A 116 6.97 3.15 3.82
CA SER A 116 8.44 3.27 3.77
C SER A 116 8.93 4.57 4.39
N SER A 117 8.25 5.68 4.13
CA SER A 117 8.58 6.99 4.70
C SER A 117 8.44 6.99 6.23
N ILE A 118 7.37 6.38 6.74
CA ILE A 118 7.16 6.25 8.20
C ILE A 118 8.24 5.37 8.82
N SER A 119 8.55 4.22 8.22
CA SER A 119 9.59 3.32 8.70
C SER A 119 10.96 3.98 8.71
N LEU A 120 11.31 4.73 7.66
CA LEU A 120 12.55 5.49 7.58
C LEU A 120 12.61 6.59 8.64
N LEU A 121 11.52 7.35 8.82
CA LEU A 121 11.47 8.41 9.83
C LEU A 121 11.66 7.87 11.25
N ARG A 122 11.04 6.72 11.54
CA ARG A 122 11.23 6.04 12.83
C ARG A 122 12.65 5.52 13.01
N TYR A 123 13.24 4.98 11.96
CA TYR A 123 14.64 4.56 11.97
C TYR A 123 15.56 5.75 12.25
N LEU A 124 15.37 6.88 11.57
CA LEU A 124 16.13 8.11 11.81
C LEU A 124 15.93 8.65 13.22
N LEU A 125 14.71 8.62 13.76
CA LEU A 125 14.43 9.01 15.15
C LEU A 125 15.23 8.16 16.14
N VAL A 126 15.30 6.85 15.91
CA VAL A 126 16.04 5.93 16.78
C VAL A 126 17.56 6.13 16.67
N MET A 127 18.07 6.34 15.46
CA MET A 127 19.51 6.49 15.22
C MET A 127 20.06 7.86 15.64
N SER A 128 19.32 8.93 15.35
CA SER A 128 19.76 10.32 15.60
C SER A 128 19.26 10.89 16.93
N GLY A 129 18.26 10.25 17.56
CA GLY A 129 17.60 10.76 18.77
C GLY A 129 16.78 12.03 18.54
N ARG A 130 16.63 12.49 17.28
CA ARG A 130 15.88 13.70 16.94
C ARG A 130 14.47 13.36 16.51
N GLU A 131 13.49 14.13 17.02
CA GLU A 131 12.12 14.04 16.56
C GLU A 131 11.97 14.80 15.23
N TYR A 132 11.57 14.08 14.19
CA TYR A 132 11.29 14.66 12.89
C TYR A 132 9.79 14.97 12.75
N GLY A 133 9.48 16.18 12.32
CA GLY A 133 8.10 16.63 12.11
C GLY A 133 7.47 16.12 10.81
N TRP A 134 6.18 16.43 10.64
CA TRP A 134 5.37 16.05 9.48
C TRP A 134 5.92 16.55 8.13
N LYS A 135 6.60 17.70 8.11
CA LYS A 135 7.19 18.26 6.89
C LYS A 135 8.25 17.34 6.28
N VAL A 136 9.10 16.74 7.13
CA VAL A 136 10.14 15.79 6.70
C VAL A 136 9.49 14.51 6.20
N LEU A 137 8.46 14.02 6.89
CA LEU A 137 7.70 12.84 6.47
C LEU A 137 7.14 13.02 5.05
N ILE A 138 6.50 14.16 4.78
CA ILE A 138 5.93 14.47 3.46
C ILE A 138 7.03 14.61 2.41
N GLY A 139 8.15 15.28 2.73
CA GLY A 139 9.29 15.40 1.82
C GLY A 139 9.87 14.04 1.40
N VAL A 140 10.06 13.13 2.37
CA VAL A 140 10.52 11.75 2.10
C VAL A 140 9.50 10.99 1.27
N TYR A 141 8.20 11.12 1.57
CA TYR A 141 7.14 10.51 0.78
C TYR A 141 7.15 10.96 -0.68
N PHE A 142 7.25 12.26 -0.93
CA PHE A 142 7.33 12.77 -2.31
C PHE A 142 8.61 12.30 -3.00
N ALA A 143 9.74 12.26 -2.31
CA ALA A 143 10.98 11.73 -2.88
C ALA A 143 10.87 10.25 -3.27
N LEU A 144 10.22 9.43 -2.44
CA LEU A 144 10.01 8.00 -2.71
C LEU A 144 8.87 7.73 -3.72
N SER A 145 7.93 8.65 -3.90
CA SER A 145 6.84 8.47 -4.87
C SER A 145 7.14 9.12 -6.23
N ALA A 146 8.07 10.09 -6.30
CA ALA A 146 8.41 10.81 -7.51
C ALA A 146 8.75 9.89 -8.70
N PRO A 147 9.56 8.82 -8.56
CA PRO A 147 9.85 7.92 -9.70
C PRO A 147 8.60 7.28 -10.30
N LEU A 148 7.57 6.99 -9.49
CA LEU A 148 6.31 6.40 -9.97
C LEU A 148 5.51 7.40 -10.80
N TYR A 149 5.45 8.67 -10.37
CA TYR A 149 4.78 9.73 -11.11
C TYR A 149 5.56 10.13 -12.38
N ILE A 150 6.90 10.14 -12.32
CA ILE A 150 7.74 10.37 -13.50
C ILE A 150 7.51 9.26 -14.53
N TYR A 151 7.46 7.99 -14.09
CA TYR A 151 7.14 6.87 -14.97
C TYR A 151 5.76 7.04 -15.63
N PHE A 152 4.73 7.44 -14.87
CA PHE A 152 3.41 7.73 -15.41
C PHE A 152 3.44 8.80 -16.52
N VAL A 153 4.08 9.94 -16.27
CA VAL A 153 4.18 11.03 -17.25
C VAL A 153 4.93 10.56 -18.50
N LEU A 154 6.05 9.83 -18.32
CA LEU A 154 6.80 9.27 -19.44
C LEU A 154 5.97 8.28 -20.25
N ALA A 155 5.19 7.41 -19.60
CA ALA A 155 4.33 6.45 -20.28
C ALA A 155 3.33 7.16 -21.19
N LEU A 156 2.71 8.26 -20.73
CA LEU A 156 1.79 9.03 -21.57
C LEU A 156 2.48 9.79 -22.71
N CYS A 157 3.73 10.23 -22.54
CA CYS A 157 4.43 11.03 -23.55
C CYS A 157 5.09 10.20 -24.66
N ILE A 158 5.66 9.04 -24.33
CA ILE A 158 6.50 8.24 -25.24
C ILE A 158 6.10 6.76 -25.29
N GLY A 159 5.00 6.37 -24.65
CA GLY A 159 4.53 4.99 -24.66
C GLY A 159 3.93 4.55 -25.99
N ASN A 160 3.92 3.24 -26.19
CA ASN A 160 3.25 2.57 -27.29
C ASN A 160 1.91 1.99 -26.81
N ILE A 161 1.00 1.77 -27.75
CA ILE A 161 -0.28 1.14 -27.47
C ILE A 161 -0.07 -0.38 -27.37
N GLU A 162 -0.40 -0.95 -26.22
CA GLU A 162 -0.41 -2.40 -25.94
C GLU A 162 -1.83 -2.84 -25.55
N GLU A 163 -2.15 -4.11 -25.83
CA GLU A 163 -3.42 -4.72 -25.40
C GLU A 163 -3.40 -5.02 -23.89
N ASN A 164 -4.54 -4.91 -23.24
CA ASN A 164 -4.64 -5.13 -21.80
C ASN A 164 -6.04 -5.61 -21.36
N ASP A 165 -6.11 -6.30 -20.23
CA ASP A 165 -7.34 -6.94 -19.74
C ASP A 165 -8.40 -5.95 -19.21
N GLU A 166 -7.98 -4.80 -18.67
CA GLU A 166 -8.89 -3.81 -18.04
C GLU A 166 -9.35 -2.72 -19.03
N CYS A 167 -8.50 -2.43 -20.00
CA CYS A 167 -8.66 -1.44 -21.05
C CYS A 167 -8.25 -2.14 -22.32
N PRO A 168 -9.09 -2.20 -23.37
CA PRO A 168 -8.78 -2.94 -24.60
C PRO A 168 -7.42 -2.55 -25.17
N TYR A 169 -7.09 -1.26 -25.06
CA TYR A 169 -5.78 -0.71 -25.37
C TYR A 169 -5.29 0.21 -24.25
N PHE A 170 -3.99 0.18 -24.01
CA PHE A 170 -3.34 0.95 -22.96
C PHE A 170 -1.97 1.48 -23.43
N ILE A 171 -1.61 2.68 -23.02
CA ILE A 171 -0.32 3.29 -23.37
C ILE A 171 0.73 2.89 -22.32
N GLU A 172 1.75 2.14 -22.77
CA GLU A 172 2.85 1.71 -21.93
C GLU A 172 4.21 1.90 -22.63
N ILE A 173 5.25 2.16 -21.85
CA ILE A 173 6.60 2.30 -22.38
C ILE A 173 7.10 0.93 -22.84
N ASN A 174 7.52 0.79 -24.10
CA ASN A 174 8.13 -0.45 -24.59
C ASN A 174 9.65 -0.41 -24.39
N TRP A 175 10.13 -0.63 -23.16
CA TRP A 175 11.55 -0.80 -22.86
C TRP A 175 11.83 -2.23 -22.39
N SER A 176 12.87 -2.86 -22.93
CA SER A 176 13.26 -4.24 -22.56
C SER A 176 13.54 -4.42 -21.06
N TYR A 177 13.98 -3.36 -20.38
CA TYR A 177 14.26 -3.36 -18.93
C TYR A 177 13.13 -2.74 -18.08
N ARG A 178 12.00 -2.34 -18.66
CA ARG A 178 10.86 -1.73 -17.94
C ARG A 178 10.42 -2.56 -16.74
N PRO A 179 10.16 -3.87 -16.87
CA PRO A 179 9.68 -4.67 -15.73
C PRO A 179 10.68 -4.66 -14.58
N LEU A 180 11.96 -4.77 -14.90
CA LEU A 180 13.03 -4.73 -13.91
C LEU A 180 13.10 -3.37 -13.20
N LEU A 181 13.01 -2.27 -13.95
CA LEU A 181 13.07 -0.92 -13.38
C LEU A 181 11.85 -0.60 -12.54
N TYR A 182 10.65 -0.84 -13.07
CA TYR A 182 9.39 -0.51 -12.41
C TYR A 182 9.13 -1.41 -11.20
N PHE A 183 9.10 -2.73 -11.41
CA PHE A 183 8.82 -3.66 -10.32
C PHE A 183 10.00 -3.78 -9.36
N GLY A 184 11.25 -3.68 -9.85
CA GLY A 184 12.42 -3.65 -8.97
C GLY A 184 12.45 -2.42 -8.07
N TYR A 185 12.03 -1.25 -8.57
CA TYR A 185 11.86 -0.07 -7.73
C TYR A 185 10.79 -0.27 -6.65
N LEU A 186 9.62 -0.81 -7.01
CA LEU A 186 8.55 -1.12 -6.05
C LEU A 186 9.03 -2.11 -4.97
N SER A 187 9.76 -3.17 -5.37
CA SER A 187 10.39 -4.10 -4.43
C SER A 187 11.34 -3.38 -3.49
N LEU A 188 12.20 -2.50 -4.01
CA LEU A 188 13.17 -1.77 -3.20
C LEU A 188 12.51 -0.87 -2.16
N VAL A 189 11.43 -0.17 -2.54
CA VAL A 189 10.65 0.67 -1.62
C VAL A 189 10.07 -0.20 -0.48
N ILE A 190 9.45 -1.32 -0.81
CA ILE A 190 8.86 -2.23 0.20
C ILE A 190 9.94 -2.83 1.11
N LEU A 191 11.04 -3.32 0.54
CA LEU A 191 12.15 -3.90 1.30
C LEU A 191 12.87 -2.86 2.18
N LEU A 192 12.89 -1.59 1.77
CA LEU A 192 13.42 -0.50 2.60
C LEU A 192 12.60 -0.34 3.89
N ALA A 193 11.26 -0.46 3.80
CA ALA A 193 10.39 -0.42 4.97
C ALA A 193 10.70 -1.57 5.95
N ASP A 194 10.82 -2.79 5.43
CA ASP A 194 11.18 -3.97 6.21
C ASP A 194 12.54 -3.81 6.89
N PHE A 195 13.56 -3.40 6.13
CA PHE A 195 14.89 -3.19 6.66
C PHE A 195 14.88 -2.18 7.82
N CYS A 196 14.22 -1.04 7.64
CA CYS A 196 14.10 -0.02 8.68
C CYS A 196 13.36 -0.55 9.92
N ASN A 197 12.24 -1.25 9.73
CA ASN A 197 11.45 -1.81 10.83
C ASN A 197 12.21 -2.90 11.61
N ILE A 198 12.94 -3.78 10.91
CA ILE A 198 13.82 -4.80 11.52
C ILE A 198 14.90 -4.12 12.35
N ARG A 199 15.59 -3.11 11.80
CA ARG A 199 16.64 -2.37 12.51
C ARG A 199 16.10 -1.68 13.77
N VAL A 200 14.94 -1.02 13.67
CA VAL A 200 14.27 -0.40 14.82
C VAL A 200 13.93 -1.45 15.89
N LEU A 201 13.37 -2.59 15.49
CA LEU A 201 13.01 -3.66 16.43
C LEU A 201 14.25 -4.24 17.12
N LEU A 202 15.32 -4.51 16.37
CA LEU A 202 16.59 -4.99 16.92
C LEU A 202 17.18 -3.97 17.90
N PHE A 203 17.11 -2.68 17.59
CA PHE A 203 17.55 -1.62 18.49
C PHE A 203 16.73 -1.64 19.80
N VAL A 204 15.40 -1.66 19.72
CA VAL A 204 14.51 -1.69 20.89
C VAL A 204 14.79 -2.94 21.76
N LEU A 205 14.98 -4.10 21.14
CA LEU A 205 15.36 -5.33 21.83
C LEU A 205 16.73 -5.23 22.51
N SER A 206 17.72 -4.65 21.83
CA SER A 206 19.07 -4.47 22.37
C SER A 206 19.07 -3.49 23.56
N HIS A 207 18.32 -2.39 23.46
CA HIS A 207 18.14 -1.42 24.53
C HIS A 207 17.50 -2.07 25.75
N ARG A 208 16.44 -2.85 25.53
CA ARG A 208 15.77 -3.62 26.59
C ARG A 208 16.72 -4.60 27.29
N ARG A 209 17.56 -5.32 26.53
CA ARG A 209 18.56 -6.23 27.09
C ARG A 209 19.62 -5.49 27.92
N ARG A 210 20.06 -4.29 27.48
CA ARG A 210 21.02 -3.46 28.23
C ARG A 210 20.46 -2.99 29.57
N LEU A 211 19.21 -2.52 29.59
CA LEU A 211 18.53 -2.12 30.82
C LEU A 211 18.38 -3.27 31.83
N ILE A 212 18.14 -4.50 31.34
CA ILE A 212 18.10 -5.71 32.19
C ILE A 212 19.49 -6.02 32.74
N LYS A 213 20.52 -6.00 31.90
CA LYS A 213 21.91 -6.31 32.30
C LYS A 213 22.49 -5.29 33.29
N GLN A 214 22.12 -4.02 33.21
CA GLN A 214 22.61 -2.97 34.11
C GLN A 214 22.00 -3.02 35.51
N GLY A 215 21.22 -4.05 35.87
CA GLY A 215 20.66 -4.20 37.22
C GLY A 215 19.62 -3.13 37.61
N LEU A 216 19.35 -2.16 36.74
CA LEU A 216 18.29 -1.15 36.84
C LEU A 216 16.88 -1.77 36.88
N SER A 217 16.78 -3.07 36.62
CA SER A 217 15.55 -3.86 36.76
C SER A 217 15.34 -4.43 38.18
N GLY A 218 16.35 -4.37 39.05
CA GLY A 218 16.35 -5.07 40.34
C GLY A 218 16.65 -4.22 41.59
N LEU A 219 17.15 -2.99 41.47
CA LEU A 219 17.61 -2.18 42.62
C LEU A 219 16.60 -1.15 43.17
N SER A 220 15.36 -1.16 42.69
CA SER A 220 14.24 -0.50 43.37
C SER A 220 12.94 -1.17 42.95
N GLY A 221 12.21 -1.70 43.92
CA GLY A 221 11.06 -2.60 43.77
C GLY A 221 10.25 -2.41 42.48
N GLY A 222 10.22 -3.45 41.65
CA GLY A 222 9.14 -3.68 40.70
C GLY A 222 8.83 -2.56 39.70
N ARG A 223 9.82 -1.79 39.22
CA ARG A 223 9.59 -0.91 38.06
C ARG A 223 9.39 -1.75 36.80
N GLN A 224 8.14 -2.20 36.60
CA GLN A 224 7.64 -2.63 35.31
C GLN A 224 8.11 -1.63 34.23
N PHE A 225 8.60 -2.14 33.09
CA PHE A 225 8.90 -1.33 31.90
C PHE A 225 7.90 -0.18 31.76
N SER A 226 8.40 1.04 31.56
CA SER A 226 7.53 2.21 31.43
C SER A 226 6.50 1.93 30.36
N ARG A 227 5.24 2.29 30.62
CA ARG A 227 4.11 2.05 29.71
C ARG A 227 4.45 2.49 28.28
N ARG A 228 5.21 3.59 28.16
CA ARG A 228 5.71 4.16 26.90
C ARG A 228 6.68 3.24 26.14
N GLU A 229 7.61 2.58 26.83
CA GLU A 229 8.56 1.64 26.21
C GLU A 229 7.87 0.37 25.71
N ARG A 230 6.89 -0.13 26.49
CA ARG A 230 6.06 -1.28 26.08
C ARG A 230 5.22 -0.95 24.86
N ASP A 231 4.63 0.24 24.83
CA ASP A 231 3.82 0.71 23.68
C ASP A 231 4.70 0.92 22.44
N GLN A 232 5.94 1.41 22.57
CA GLN A 232 6.90 1.51 21.46
C GLN A 232 7.34 0.15 20.91
N PHE A 233 7.51 -0.86 21.78
CA PHE A 233 7.81 -2.22 21.35
C PHE A 233 6.66 -2.83 20.54
N HIS A 234 5.43 -2.76 21.06
CA HIS A 234 4.24 -3.25 20.36
C HIS A 234 4.00 -2.49 19.05
N LEU A 235 4.22 -1.18 19.02
CA LEU A 235 4.16 -0.39 17.79
C LEU A 235 5.20 -0.86 16.76
N SER A 236 6.41 -1.19 17.20
CA SER A 236 7.48 -1.68 16.30
C SER A 236 7.17 -3.06 15.73
N ILE A 237 6.61 -3.96 16.54
CA ILE A 237 6.10 -5.26 16.06
C ILE A 237 4.97 -5.05 15.07
N GLY A 238 3.97 -4.23 15.41
CA GLY A 238 2.82 -3.98 14.54
C GLY A 238 3.25 -3.46 13.16
N LEU A 239 4.16 -2.48 13.12
CA LEU A 239 4.69 -1.94 11.87
C LEU A 239 5.56 -2.94 11.09
N LEU A 240 6.31 -3.82 11.77
CA LEU A 240 7.06 -4.89 11.11
C LEU A 240 6.14 -5.96 10.51
N VAL A 241 5.15 -6.43 11.26
CA VAL A 241 4.16 -7.41 10.76
C VAL A 241 3.43 -6.82 9.56
N GLN A 242 3.09 -5.54 9.62
CA GLN A 242 2.47 -4.83 8.53
C GLN A 242 3.37 -4.77 7.29
N SER A 243 4.64 -4.38 7.43
CA SER A 243 5.55 -4.29 6.27
C SER A 243 5.83 -5.67 5.67
N ILE A 244 6.08 -6.69 6.48
CA ILE A 244 6.27 -8.08 6.01
C ILE A 244 5.02 -8.60 5.30
N THR A 245 3.83 -8.26 5.81
CA THR A 245 2.57 -8.66 5.18
C THR A 245 2.47 -8.07 3.77
N VAL A 246 2.82 -6.80 3.58
CA VAL A 246 2.88 -6.17 2.26
C VAL A 246 3.95 -6.85 1.39
N THR A 247 5.13 -7.16 1.92
CA THR A 247 6.18 -7.86 1.19
C THR A 247 5.75 -9.23 0.71
N ILE A 248 5.02 -9.99 1.54
CA ILE A 248 4.51 -11.32 1.14
C ILE A 248 3.39 -11.17 0.11
N THR A 249 2.41 -10.31 0.39
CA THR A 249 1.22 -10.17 -0.45
C THR A 249 1.55 -9.51 -1.79
N PHE A 250 2.13 -8.32 -1.78
CA PHE A 250 2.46 -7.55 -2.98
C PHE A 250 3.77 -7.99 -3.63
N GLY A 251 4.76 -8.45 -2.85
CA GLY A 251 6.01 -8.98 -3.41
C GLY A 251 5.77 -10.25 -4.23
N SER A 252 4.75 -11.05 -3.90
CA SER A 252 4.33 -12.16 -4.77
C SER A 252 3.83 -11.68 -6.13
N THR A 253 3.08 -10.58 -6.18
CA THR A 253 2.62 -9.95 -7.42
C THR A 253 3.78 -9.38 -8.22
N ILE A 254 4.74 -8.70 -7.58
CA ILE A 254 5.95 -8.21 -8.25
C ILE A 254 6.72 -9.37 -8.88
N LEU A 255 6.98 -10.43 -8.12
CA LEU A 255 7.69 -11.60 -8.63
C LEU A 255 6.94 -12.23 -9.80
N PHE A 256 5.63 -12.35 -9.69
CA PHE A 256 4.76 -12.83 -10.77
C PHE A 256 4.90 -11.98 -12.03
N MET A 257 4.80 -10.65 -11.91
CA MET A 257 4.88 -9.74 -13.05
C MET A 257 6.25 -9.75 -13.71
N LEU A 258 7.32 -9.90 -12.91
CA LEU A 258 8.67 -10.08 -13.42
C LEU A 258 8.80 -11.39 -14.21
N LEU A 259 8.37 -12.52 -13.64
CA LEU A 259 8.42 -13.83 -14.31
C LEU A 259 7.62 -13.84 -15.61
N PHE A 260 6.40 -13.27 -15.60
CA PHE A 260 5.57 -13.13 -16.78
C PHE A 260 6.26 -12.30 -17.87
N SER A 261 6.91 -11.19 -17.49
CA SER A 261 7.66 -10.34 -18.42
C SER A 261 8.87 -11.04 -19.06
N TYR A 262 9.43 -12.05 -18.42
CA TYR A 262 10.50 -12.89 -18.99
C TYR A 262 9.96 -14.11 -19.77
N GLY A 263 8.66 -14.15 -20.07
CA GLY A 263 8.04 -15.20 -20.87
C GLY A 263 7.74 -16.50 -20.12
N VAL A 264 7.82 -16.50 -18.79
CA VAL A 264 7.41 -17.65 -17.98
C VAL A 264 5.88 -17.74 -17.99
N LYS A 265 5.34 -18.85 -18.51
CA LYS A 265 3.90 -19.10 -18.47
C LYS A 265 3.46 -19.37 -17.04
N ILE A 266 2.55 -18.55 -16.52
CA ILE A 266 2.03 -18.69 -15.16
C ILE A 266 0.55 -19.09 -15.24
N PRO A 267 0.10 -20.08 -14.46
CA PRO A 267 -1.29 -20.51 -14.50
C PRO A 267 -2.24 -19.42 -13.98
N ASN A 268 -3.41 -19.30 -14.63
CA ASN A 268 -4.42 -18.26 -14.34
C ASN A 268 -4.91 -18.24 -12.89
N TRP A 269 -4.97 -19.40 -12.24
CA TRP A 269 -5.36 -19.49 -10.82
C TRP A 269 -4.35 -18.78 -9.92
N LEU A 270 -3.06 -18.84 -10.24
CA LEU A 270 -2.01 -18.19 -9.47
C LEU A 270 -2.05 -16.67 -9.65
N SER A 271 -2.28 -16.21 -10.89
CA SER A 271 -2.52 -14.78 -11.22
C SER A 271 -3.68 -14.20 -10.42
N THR A 272 -4.78 -14.96 -10.33
CA THR A 272 -5.96 -14.58 -9.54
C THR A 272 -5.63 -14.44 -8.05
N ILE A 273 -4.87 -15.38 -7.48
CA ILE A 273 -4.46 -15.31 -6.07
C ILE A 273 -3.56 -14.10 -5.83
N THR A 274 -2.53 -13.88 -6.66
CA THR A 274 -1.60 -12.75 -6.48
C THR A 274 -2.29 -11.40 -6.61
N ASN A 275 -3.26 -11.26 -7.53
CA ASN A 275 -4.02 -10.02 -7.67
C ASN A 275 -4.95 -9.79 -6.46
N THR A 276 -5.56 -10.85 -5.94
CA THR A 276 -6.40 -10.79 -4.73
C THR A 276 -5.57 -10.39 -3.50
N LEU A 277 -4.37 -10.97 -3.33
CA LEU A 277 -3.46 -10.65 -2.23
C LEU A 277 -2.96 -9.20 -2.30
N SER A 278 -2.64 -8.72 -3.50
CA SER A 278 -2.26 -7.32 -3.74
C SER A 278 -3.33 -6.35 -3.27
N SER A 279 -4.59 -6.56 -3.66
CA SER A 279 -5.73 -5.73 -3.25
C SER A 279 -5.99 -5.74 -1.74
N LEU A 280 -5.67 -6.86 -1.07
CA LEU A 280 -5.80 -6.98 0.39
C LEU A 280 -4.69 -6.22 1.14
N SER A 281 -3.50 -6.10 0.54
CA SER A 281 -2.28 -5.59 1.20
C SER A 281 -2.43 -4.16 1.76
N THR A 282 -3.05 -3.25 1.01
CA THR A 282 -3.29 -1.84 1.40
C THR A 282 -4.19 -1.71 2.62
N LEU A 283 -4.95 -2.76 2.92
CA LEU A 283 -6.10 -2.75 3.82
C LEU A 283 -5.90 -3.60 5.08
N LEU A 284 -4.85 -4.43 5.10
CA LEU A 284 -4.39 -5.11 6.32
C LEU A 284 -3.68 -4.15 7.29
N ASN A 285 -3.27 -2.98 6.81
CA ASN A 285 -2.55 -1.97 7.59
C ASN A 285 -3.32 -1.49 8.84
N PRO A 286 -4.60 -1.09 8.76
CA PRO A 286 -5.34 -0.64 9.94
C PRO A 286 -5.73 -1.80 10.86
N LEU A 287 -5.93 -3.01 10.32
CA LEU A 287 -6.18 -4.23 11.10
C LEU A 287 -4.98 -4.59 11.96
N ALA A 288 -3.76 -4.56 11.39
CA ALA A 288 -2.54 -4.77 12.14
C ALA A 288 -2.41 -3.77 13.28
N CYS A 289 -2.73 -2.49 13.04
CA CYS A 289 -2.74 -1.47 14.08
C CYS A 289 -3.73 -1.78 15.20
N ALA A 290 -4.96 -2.19 14.86
CA ALA A 290 -6.00 -2.53 15.84
C ALA A 290 -5.63 -3.76 16.71
N ILE A 291 -4.97 -4.76 16.14
CA ILE A 291 -4.61 -6.01 16.83
C ILE A 291 -3.36 -5.82 17.70
N PHE A 292 -2.31 -5.21 17.15
CA PHE A 292 -0.99 -5.19 17.78
C PHE A 292 -0.75 -3.96 18.66
N ILE A 293 -1.44 -2.84 18.43
CA ILE A 293 -1.21 -1.61 19.20
C ILE A 293 -2.21 -1.55 20.37
N ARG A 294 -1.70 -1.79 21.59
CA ARG A 294 -2.51 -1.92 22.80
C ARG A 294 -3.52 -0.77 23.02
N PRO A 295 -3.16 0.52 22.90
CA PRO A 295 -4.12 1.62 23.00
C PRO A 295 -5.32 1.49 22.06
N PHE A 296 -5.09 1.14 20.78
CA PHE A 296 -6.15 0.92 19.81
C PHE A 296 -7.01 -0.29 20.18
N ARG A 297 -6.38 -1.40 20.59
CA ARG A 297 -7.11 -2.61 21.02
C ARG A 297 -8.03 -2.35 22.23
N VAL A 298 -7.55 -1.57 23.20
CA VAL A 298 -8.34 -1.23 24.39
C VAL A 298 -9.54 -0.35 24.03
N GLU A 299 -9.35 0.67 23.20
CA GLU A 299 -10.45 1.52 22.76
C GLU A 299 -11.41 0.79 21.81
N MET A 300 -10.92 -0.11 20.96
CA MET A 300 -11.75 -0.99 20.14
C MET A 300 -12.65 -1.87 21.02
N ALA A 301 -12.09 -2.53 22.03
CA ALA A 301 -12.85 -3.37 22.96
C ALA A 301 -13.92 -2.56 23.71
N LYS A 302 -13.58 -1.35 24.16
CA LYS A 302 -14.57 -0.43 24.78
C LYS A 302 -15.67 -0.04 23.80
N SER A 303 -15.35 0.20 22.53
CA SER A 303 -16.35 0.57 21.52
C SER A 303 -17.28 -0.59 21.16
N LEU A 304 -16.78 -1.82 21.18
CA LEU A 304 -17.60 -3.02 20.96
C LEU A 304 -18.47 -3.39 22.17
N LEU A 305 -18.02 -3.07 23.39
CA LEU A 305 -18.73 -3.40 24.63
C LEU A 305 -19.79 -2.36 25.05
N LEU A 306 -19.78 -1.15 24.48
CA LEU A 306 -20.70 -0.07 24.85
C LEU A 306 -22.02 -0.03 24.07
N ASN A 307 -22.27 -1.02 23.23
CA ASN A 307 -23.60 -1.32 22.68
C ASN A 307 -24.33 -2.41 23.50
N LYS A 308 -23.93 -2.61 24.76
CA LYS A 308 -24.69 -3.33 25.79
C LYS A 308 -25.00 -2.36 26.92
#